data_AF-G7LB05-F1
#
_entry.id   AF-G7LB05-F1
#
_cell.length_a   1.000
_cell.length_b   1.000
_cell.length_c   1.000
_cell.angle_alpha   90.00
_cell.angle_beta   90.00
_cell.angle_gamma   90.00
#
_symmetry.space_group_name_H-M   'P 1'
#
loop_
_entity.id
_entity.type
_entity.pdbx_description
1 polymer ?
#
loop_
_entity_poly.entity_id
_entity_poly.type
_entity_poly.pdbx_seq_one_letter_code
_entity_poly.pdbx_strand_id
1 'polypeptide(L)' 'MTHAPLGSLNSVGGVATEINAVNYVSPRSWLATSHFVLGFFLFVGFEKGIDRDSEPVLFMTPLN' A
#
# COMPACT_ATOMS: atom_id res chain seq x y z
N MET A 1 28.01 -1.18 12.88
CA MET A 1 26.80 -1.86 12.40
C MET A 1 26.81 -1.80 10.88
N THR A 2 26.99 -2.93 10.18
CA THR A 2 27.20 -2.95 8.70
C THR A 2 25.97 -3.38 7.90
N HIS A 3 24.88 -3.82 8.56
CA HIS A 3 23.67 -4.33 7.91
C HIS A 3 22.42 -3.62 8.43
N ALA A 4 22.41 -2.29 8.35
CA ALA A 4 21.21 -1.50 8.64
C ALA A 4 20.11 -1.81 7.60
N PRO A 5 18.82 -1.76 7.97
CA PRO A 5 17.71 -2.03 7.07
C PRO A 5 17.39 -0.84 6.15
N LEU A 6 18.43 -0.29 5.50
CA LEU A 6 18.36 0.85 4.58
C LEU A 6 18.84 0.42 3.20
N GLY A 7 18.11 0.84 2.17
CA GLY A 7 18.47 0.62 0.78
C GLY A 7 17.40 1.12 -0.17
N SER A 8 17.72 1.10 -1.45
CA SER A 8 16.90 1.57 -2.56
C SER A 8 16.15 0.42 -3.24
N LEU A 9 15.17 0.75 -4.08
CA LEU A 9 14.31 -0.23 -4.76
C LEU A 9 15.07 -1.16 -5.72
N ASN A 10 16.14 -0.66 -6.36
CA ASN A 10 17.02 -1.46 -7.22
C ASN A 10 18.12 -2.19 -6.42
N SER A 11 17.92 -2.35 -5.11
CA SER A 11 18.76 -3.11 -4.18
C SER A 11 20.13 -2.50 -3.83
N VAL A 12 20.35 -1.20 -4.03
CA VAL A 12 21.56 -0.54 -3.48
C VAL A 12 21.38 -0.32 -1.97
N GLY A 13 22.22 -0.95 -1.16
CA GLY A 13 22.21 -0.83 0.30
C GLY A 13 22.94 0.40 0.80
N GLY A 14 22.45 0.98 1.89
CA GLY A 14 22.99 2.21 2.47
C GLY A 14 21.93 3.32 2.57
N VAL A 15 22.37 4.53 2.86
CA VAL A 15 21.52 5.73 2.88
C VAL A 15 21.14 6.16 1.46
N ALA A 16 20.19 7.09 1.34
CA ALA A 16 19.69 7.53 0.03
C ALA A 16 20.76 8.13 -0.91
N THR A 17 21.89 8.59 -0.36
CA THR A 17 23.02 9.16 -1.10
C THR A 17 24.18 8.16 -1.31
N GLU A 18 24.00 6.89 -0.93
CA GLU A 18 25.03 5.88 -1.15
C GLU A 18 25.23 5.65 -2.66
N ILE A 19 26.50 5.52 -3.08
CA ILE A 19 26.83 5.11 -4.44
C ILE A 19 26.45 3.64 -4.68
N ASN A 20 26.27 3.23 -5.94
CA ASN A 20 25.94 1.86 -6.30
C ASN A 20 27.13 0.90 -6.04
N ALA A 21 27.25 0.41 -4.80
CA ALA A 21 28.37 -0.39 -4.34
C ALA A 21 27.97 -1.73 -3.71
N VAL A 22 26.89 -1.77 -2.93
CA VAL A 22 26.46 -2.97 -2.19
C VAL A 22 25.05 -3.36 -2.61
N ASN A 23 24.89 -4.58 -3.11
CA ASN A 23 23.57 -5.14 -3.45
C ASN A 23 22.92 -5.77 -2.21
N TYR A 24 22.23 -4.97 -1.40
CA TYR A 24 21.59 -5.41 -0.17
C TYR A 24 20.39 -4.54 0.23
N VAL A 25 19.25 -5.19 0.46
CA VAL A 25 18.09 -4.62 1.17
C VAL A 25 17.61 -5.66 2.17
N SER A 26 17.34 -5.25 3.41
CA SER A 26 16.99 -6.21 4.45
C SER A 26 15.64 -6.90 4.18
N PRO A 27 15.49 -8.20 4.49
CA PRO A 27 14.20 -8.88 4.43
C PRO A 27 13.12 -8.21 5.29
N ARG A 28 13.52 -7.55 6.39
CA ARG A 28 12.59 -6.77 7.25
C ARG A 28 11.91 -5.65 6.46
N SER A 29 12.69 -4.91 5.66
CA SER A 29 12.17 -3.83 4.83
C SER A 29 11.16 -4.38 3.82
N TRP A 30 11.52 -5.44 3.10
CA TRP A 30 10.63 -6.07 2.10
C TRP A 30 9.33 -6.60 2.71
N LEU A 31 9.42 -7.35 3.81
CA LEU A 31 8.26 -7.94 4.47
C LEU A 31 7.36 -6.85 5.05
N ALA A 32 7.92 -5.83 5.71
CA ALA A 32 7.12 -4.75 6.29
C ALA A 32 6.36 -3.98 5.21
N THR A 33 7.03 -3.60 4.11
CA THR A 33 6.38 -2.84 3.03
C THR A 33 5.33 -3.66 2.30
N SER A 34 5.58 -4.95 2.03
CA SER A 34 4.61 -5.80 1.33
C SER A 34 3.34 -6.01 2.18
N HIS A 35 3.50 -6.31 3.47
CA HIS A 35 2.35 -6.53 4.35
C HIS A 35 1.56 -5.25 4.63
N PHE A 36 2.22 -4.09 4.65
CA PHE A 36 1.52 -2.81 4.73
C PHE A 36 0.61 -2.58 3.51
N VAL A 37 1.14 -2.78 2.30
CA VAL A 37 0.36 -2.62 1.05
C VAL A 37 -0.77 -3.64 0.97
N LEU A 38 -0.51 -4.91 1.29
CA LEU A 38 -1.52 -5.96 1.31
C LEU A 38 -2.62 -5.65 2.34
N GLY A 39 -2.24 -5.24 3.55
CA GLY A 39 -3.19 -4.87 4.61
C GLY A 39 -4.07 -3.69 4.22
N PHE A 40 -3.52 -2.67 3.56
CA PHE A 40 -4.28 -1.53 3.07
C PHE A 40 -5.38 -1.96 2.09
N PHE A 41 -5.04 -2.77 1.08
CA PHE A 41 -6.03 -3.19 0.08
C PHE A 41 -7.06 -4.19 0.62
N LEU A 42 -6.71 -4.99 1.63
CA LEU A 42 -7.67 -5.82 2.34
C LEU A 42 -8.66 -4.99 3.17
N PHE A 43 -8.25 -3.83 3.67
CA PHE A 43 -9.10 -2.93 4.45
C PHE A 43 -10.06 -2.10 3.59
N VAL A 44 -9.60 -1.54 2.47
CA VAL A 44 -10.39 -0.57 1.69
C VAL A 44 -11.66 -1.17 1.08
N GLY A 45 -11.71 -2.47 0.81
CA GLY A 45 -12.89 -3.13 0.24
C GLY A 45 -13.29 -2.56 -1.14
N PHE A 46 -14.20 -3.25 -1.83
CA PHE A 46 -14.76 -2.75 -3.10
C PHE A 46 -16.27 -2.98 -3.06
N GLU A 47 -17.02 -1.90 -3.24
CA GLU A 47 -18.49 -1.87 -3.17
C GLU A 47 -19.07 -2.08 -4.58
N LYS A 48 -20.16 -2.86 -4.70
CA LYS A 48 -20.62 -3.39 -5.99
C LYS A 48 -21.62 -2.48 -6.72
N GLY A 49 -21.70 -1.21 -6.32
CA GLY A 49 -22.61 -0.24 -6.92
C GLY A 49 -24.07 -0.49 -6.52
N ILE A 50 -24.93 0.44 -6.92
CA ILE A 50 -26.36 0.43 -6.58
C ILE A 50 -27.12 -0.45 -7.57
N ASP A 51 -28.04 -1.28 -7.06
CA ASP A 51 -28.95 -2.06 -7.88
C ASP A 51 -29.96 -1.14 -8.59
N ARG A 52 -30.13 -1.34 -9.90
CA ARG A 52 -30.96 -0.46 -10.75
C ARG A 52 -32.44 -0.57 -10.39
N ASP A 53 -32.89 -1.73 -9.91
CA ASP A 53 -34.29 -1.95 -9.57
C ASP A 53 -34.61 -1.56 -8.12
N SER A 54 -33.60 -1.26 -7.29
CA SER A 54 -33.75 -0.90 -5.86
C SER A 54 -32.95 0.33 -5.45
N GLU A 55 -32.95 1.38 -6.29
CA GLU A 55 -32.29 2.65 -5.97
C GLU A 55 -32.92 3.33 -4.73
N PRO A 56 -32.18 3.48 -3.61
CA PRO A 56 -32.75 3.93 -2.34
C PRO A 56 -33.21 5.38 -2.35
N VAL A 57 -32.62 6.22 -3.21
CA VAL A 57 -32.98 7.65 -3.33
C VAL A 57 -34.41 7.82 -3.85
N LEU A 58 -34.92 6.90 -4.69
CA LEU A 58 -36.28 6.98 -5.25
C LEU A 58 -37.38 6.81 -4.19
N PHE A 59 -37.05 6.33 -2.99
CA PHE A 59 -37.99 6.10 -1.88
C PHE A 59 -37.92 7.17 -0.78
N MET A 60 -37.03 8.15 -0.88
CA MET A 60 -36.86 9.21 0.12
C MET A 60 -37.75 10.42 -0.21
N THR A 61 -38.29 11.09 0.82
CA THR A 61 -38.97 12.37 0.64
C THR A 61 -37.98 13.46 0.22
N PRO A 62 -38.38 14.39 -0.68
CA PRO A 62 -37.52 15.50 -1.07
C PRO A 62 -37.19 16.39 0.13
N LEU A 63 -35.99 16.96 0.14
CA LEU A 63 -35.49 17.82 1.23
C LEU A 63 -36.02 19.26 1.18
N ASN A 64 -36.92 19.59 0.24
CA ASN A 64 -37.46 20.92 0.01
C ASN A 64 -38.99 20.92 0.15
#